data_AF-A0A4R9GJZ1-F1
#
_entry.id   AF-A0A4R9GJZ1-F1
#
_cell.length_a   1.000
_cell.length_b   1.000
_cell.length_c   1.000
_cell.angle_alpha   90.00
_cell.angle_beta   90.00
_cell.angle_gamma   90.00
#
_symmetry.space_group_name_H-M   'P 1'
#
loop_
_entity.id
_entity.type
_entity.pdbx_description
1 polymer ?
#
loop_
_entity_poly.entity_id
_entity_poly.type
_entity_poly.pdbx_seq_one_letter_code
_entity_poly.pdbx_strand_id
1 'polypeptide(L)'
;MSSDGEKKIYFLLAKEISNSRGTAKVLEALAEISLGEKEEVTVVKETKAREDVPVDFVTIAKFFRAAQKTRQSLNQVYEESMAKYSKVNAMTTGKRRPTEDEVKLKQTLMDYILKAEGIFERNDLVDESLIKELNRFFESLDSAEKLSEANIFSLYISPKTAGLIYPLLDKMRDCYQEYGKLQPTLKRLNRIADFIIEDAGT
;
A
#
# COMPACT_ATOMS: atom_id res chain seq x y z
N MET A 1 0.56 -9.16 -22.23
CA MET A 1 -0.77 -9.80 -22.17
C MET A 1 -1.58 -9.33 -23.37
N SER A 2 -2.54 -10.11 -23.87
CA SER A 2 -3.50 -9.59 -24.86
C SER A 2 -4.40 -8.53 -24.20
N SER A 3 -4.90 -7.56 -24.97
CA SER A 3 -5.78 -6.49 -24.45
C SER A 3 -7.01 -7.04 -23.72
N ASP A 4 -7.49 -8.21 -24.15
CA ASP A 4 -8.68 -8.85 -23.60
C ASP A 4 -8.40 -9.51 -22.25
N GLY A 5 -7.18 -9.98 -22.01
CA GLY A 5 -6.78 -10.52 -20.72
C GLY A 5 -6.72 -9.45 -19.63
N GLU A 6 -6.29 -8.23 -19.96
CA GLU A 6 -6.28 -7.11 -19.01
C GLU A 6 -7.69 -6.66 -18.66
N LYS A 7 -8.58 -6.47 -19.65
CA LYS A 7 -9.97 -6.06 -19.41
C LYS A 7 -10.68 -6.97 -18.40
N LYS A 8 -10.45 -8.28 -18.52
CA LYS A 8 -10.99 -9.27 -17.59
C LYS A 8 -10.52 -9.06 -16.15
N ILE A 9 -9.25 -8.72 -15.93
CA ILE A 9 -8.71 -8.45 -14.58
C ILE A 9 -9.41 -7.27 -13.94
N TYR A 10 -9.51 -6.13 -14.64
CA TYR A 10 -10.18 -4.94 -14.09
C TYR A 10 -11.68 -5.17 -13.87
N PHE A 11 -12.32 -5.95 -14.74
CA PHE A 11 -13.72 -6.31 -14.57
C PHE A 11 -13.95 -7.19 -13.32
N LEU A 12 -13.09 -8.19 -13.10
CA LEU A 12 -13.15 -9.04 -11.91
C LEU A 12 -12.88 -8.23 -10.64
N LEU A 13 -11.92 -7.30 -10.68
CA LEU A 13 -11.67 -6.38 -9.58
C LEU A 13 -12.90 -5.53 -9.27
N ALA A 14 -13.51 -4.90 -10.29
CA ALA A 14 -14.70 -4.08 -10.09
C ALA A 14 -15.87 -4.91 -9.52
N LYS A 15 -16.05 -6.15 -9.98
CA LYS A 15 -17.01 -7.09 -9.37
C LYS A 15 -16.71 -7.40 -7.92
N GLU A 16 -15.45 -7.60 -7.56
CA GLU A 16 -15.07 -7.87 -6.16
C GLU A 16 -15.35 -6.64 -5.29
N ILE A 17 -15.05 -5.44 -5.78
CA ILE A 17 -15.40 -4.19 -5.09
C ILE A 17 -16.92 -4.06 -4.94
N SER A 18 -17.70 -4.31 -5.98
CA SER A 18 -19.18 -4.23 -5.92
C SER A 18 -19.81 -5.22 -4.93
N ASN A 19 -19.17 -6.36 -4.68
CA ASN A 19 -19.67 -7.38 -3.75
C ASN A 19 -18.96 -7.37 -2.39
N SER A 20 -18.04 -6.43 -2.19
CA SER A 20 -17.15 -6.40 -1.04
C SER A 20 -17.92 -6.10 0.25
N ARG A 21 -17.58 -6.86 1.29
CA ARG A 21 -17.93 -6.57 2.70
C ARG A 21 -16.69 -6.25 3.54
N GLY A 22 -15.54 -6.07 2.89
CA GLY A 22 -14.22 -5.91 3.53
C GLY A 22 -13.08 -5.88 2.51
N THR A 23 -11.89 -5.50 2.95
CA THR A 23 -10.79 -5.15 2.04
C THR A 23 -10.02 -6.36 1.49
N ALA A 24 -9.97 -7.49 2.21
CA ALA A 24 -9.07 -8.61 1.91
C ALA A 24 -9.18 -9.15 0.47
N LYS A 25 -10.37 -9.54 0.02
CA LYS A 25 -10.56 -10.08 -1.34
C LYS A 25 -10.32 -9.06 -2.45
N VAL A 26 -10.61 -7.79 -2.19
CA VAL A 26 -10.34 -6.70 -3.13
C VAL A 26 -8.82 -6.52 -3.29
N LEU A 27 -8.08 -6.59 -2.18
CA LEU A 27 -6.62 -6.53 -2.20
C LEU A 27 -6.01 -7.76 -2.92
N GLU A 28 -6.59 -8.95 -2.75
CA GLU A 28 -6.20 -10.14 -3.52
C GLU A 28 -6.44 -9.93 -5.02
N ALA A 29 -7.62 -9.43 -5.42
CA ALA A 29 -7.94 -9.14 -6.82
C ALA A 29 -7.05 -8.02 -7.41
N LEU A 30 -6.68 -7.01 -6.63
CA LEU A 30 -5.75 -5.96 -7.03
C LEU A 30 -4.37 -6.54 -7.37
N ALA A 31 -3.92 -7.56 -6.63
CA ALA A 31 -2.58 -8.12 -6.79
C ALA A 31 -2.33 -8.73 -8.18
N GLU A 32 -3.40 -9.16 -8.87
CA GLU A 32 -3.39 -9.68 -10.25
C GLU A 32 -3.06 -8.61 -11.30
N ILE A 33 -3.21 -7.32 -10.96
CA ILE A 33 -2.80 -6.23 -11.85
C ILE A 33 -1.26 -6.18 -11.87
N SER A 34 -0.71 -6.45 -13.06
CA SER A 34 0.71 -6.27 -13.34
C SER A 34 0.98 -4.80 -13.70
N LEU A 35 1.91 -4.18 -12.99
CA LEU A 35 2.40 -2.83 -13.30
C LEU A 35 3.91 -2.87 -13.49
N GLY A 36 4.38 -2.21 -14.55
CA GLY A 36 5.79 -1.93 -14.73
C GLY A 36 6.26 -0.78 -13.86
N GLU A 37 7.54 -0.73 -13.47
CA GLU A 37 8.08 0.33 -12.59
C GLU A 37 7.84 1.74 -13.12
N LYS A 38 7.97 1.96 -14.44
CA LYS A 38 7.70 3.26 -15.07
C LYS A 38 6.23 3.66 -14.98
N GLU A 39 5.34 2.67 -15.10
CA GLU A 39 3.90 2.88 -15.05
C GLU A 39 3.46 3.25 -13.62
N GLU A 40 4.02 2.59 -12.61
CA GLU A 40 3.78 2.90 -11.19
C GLU A 40 4.13 4.36 -10.87
N VAL A 41 5.32 4.80 -11.27
CA VAL A 41 5.75 6.20 -11.03
C VAL A 41 4.86 7.18 -11.78
N THR A 42 4.39 6.82 -12.97
CA THR A 42 3.54 7.68 -13.80
C THR A 42 2.15 7.83 -13.18
N VAL A 43 1.48 6.72 -12.86
CA VAL A 43 0.12 6.76 -12.32
C VAL A 43 0.06 7.52 -10.99
N VAL A 44 1.04 7.31 -10.10
CA VAL A 44 1.11 8.02 -8.81
C VAL A 44 1.24 9.54 -8.98
N LYS A 45 1.99 9.98 -10.00
CA LYS A 45 2.17 11.41 -10.33
C LYS A 45 0.92 12.00 -10.98
N GLU A 46 0.31 11.30 -11.92
CA GLU A 46 -0.82 11.80 -12.71
C GLU A 46 -2.09 11.97 -11.87
N THR A 47 -2.32 11.11 -10.88
CA THR A 47 -3.46 11.23 -9.97
C THR A 47 -3.41 12.51 -9.11
N LYS A 48 -2.27 13.21 -9.02
CA LYS A 48 -2.13 14.49 -8.28
C LYS A 48 -2.59 15.70 -9.08
N ALA A 49 -2.40 15.65 -10.40
CA ALA A 49 -2.41 16.85 -11.24
C ALA A 49 -3.81 17.25 -11.72
N ARG A 50 -4.87 16.58 -11.24
CA ARG A 50 -6.11 16.42 -11.99
C ARG A 50 -7.39 16.41 -11.13
N GLU A 51 -7.50 17.26 -10.11
CA GLU A 51 -8.82 17.48 -9.46
C GLU A 51 -9.89 17.89 -10.50
N ASP A 52 -9.48 18.56 -11.58
CA ASP A 52 -10.34 19.09 -12.64
C ASP A 52 -10.58 18.15 -13.83
N VAL A 53 -9.90 17.00 -13.89
CA VAL A 53 -10.01 16.07 -15.04
C VAL A 53 -10.79 14.83 -14.62
N PRO A 54 -11.73 14.33 -15.45
CA PRO A 54 -12.39 13.06 -15.19
C PRO A 54 -11.35 11.95 -14.98
N VAL A 55 -11.46 11.25 -13.85
CA VAL A 55 -10.64 10.07 -13.55
C VAL A 55 -11.42 8.81 -13.90
N ASP A 56 -10.78 7.88 -14.57
CA ASP A 56 -11.34 6.57 -14.88
C ASP A 56 -10.99 5.53 -13.80
N PHE A 57 -11.81 4.49 -13.72
CA PHE A 57 -11.63 3.41 -12.75
C PHE A 57 -10.29 2.69 -12.89
N VAL A 58 -9.80 2.50 -14.12
CA VAL A 58 -8.54 1.78 -14.37
C VAL A 58 -7.37 2.57 -13.77
N THR A 59 -7.32 3.88 -13.97
CA THR A 59 -6.31 4.77 -13.37
C THR A 59 -6.31 4.67 -11.84
N ILE A 60 -7.48 4.65 -11.21
CA ILE A 60 -7.60 4.46 -9.75
C ILE A 60 -7.09 3.09 -9.33
N ALA A 61 -7.50 2.03 -10.01
CA ALA A 61 -7.09 0.66 -9.70
C ALA A 61 -5.57 0.49 -9.84
N LYS A 62 -4.95 1.07 -10.87
CA LYS A 62 -3.49 1.06 -11.06
C LYS A 62 -2.77 1.80 -9.94
N PHE A 63 -3.26 2.97 -9.54
CA PHE A 63 -2.65 3.68 -8.42
C PHE A 63 -2.78 2.91 -7.10
N PHE A 64 -3.96 2.35 -6.84
CA PHE A 64 -4.20 1.52 -5.66
C PHE A 64 -3.25 0.31 -5.65
N ARG A 65 -3.07 -0.36 -6.78
CA ARG A 65 -2.10 -1.44 -6.91
C ARG A 65 -0.66 -0.98 -6.64
N ALA A 66 -0.23 0.18 -7.15
CA ALA A 66 1.11 0.71 -6.90
C ALA A 66 1.35 0.97 -5.40
N ALA A 67 0.37 1.55 -4.70
CA ALA A 67 0.40 1.76 -3.26
C ALA A 67 0.50 0.42 -2.50
N GLN A 68 -0.36 -0.54 -2.84
CA GLN A 68 -0.40 -1.86 -2.23
C GLN A 68 0.92 -2.63 -2.42
N LYS A 69 1.50 -2.62 -3.63
CA LYS A 69 2.78 -3.28 -3.92
C LYS A 69 3.91 -2.71 -3.07
N THR A 70 3.94 -1.39 -2.93
CA THR A 70 4.96 -0.70 -2.14
C THR A 70 4.80 -1.01 -0.65
N ARG A 71 3.56 -1.06 -0.16
CA ARG A 71 3.25 -1.51 1.21
C ARG A 71 3.74 -2.93 1.46
N GLN A 72 3.44 -3.88 0.57
CA GLN A 72 3.91 -5.27 0.68
C GLN A 72 5.44 -5.33 0.77
N SER A 73 6.14 -4.52 -0.02
CA SER A 73 7.60 -4.43 0.00
C SER A 73 8.14 -3.84 1.31
N LEU A 74 7.46 -2.86 1.92
CA LEU A 74 7.80 -2.37 3.24
C LEU A 74 7.53 -3.42 4.32
N ASN A 75 6.38 -4.12 4.24
CA ASN A 75 5.98 -5.13 5.22
C ASN A 75 7.05 -6.23 5.38
N GLN A 76 7.64 -6.68 4.28
CA GLN A 76 8.74 -7.65 4.32
C GLN A 76 9.95 -7.16 5.15
N VAL A 77 10.32 -5.90 4.99
CA VAL A 77 11.43 -5.28 5.74
C VAL A 77 11.05 -5.03 7.20
N TYR A 78 9.79 -4.66 7.42
CA TYR A 78 9.22 -4.49 8.76
C TYR A 78 9.29 -5.79 9.57
N GLU A 79 8.86 -6.92 9.00
CA GLU A 79 8.93 -8.23 9.67
C GLU A 79 10.37 -8.62 10.03
N GLU A 80 11.31 -8.36 9.12
CA GLU A 80 12.73 -8.55 9.42
C GLU A 80 13.19 -7.65 10.57
N SER A 81 12.78 -6.38 10.58
CA SER A 81 13.12 -5.41 11.62
C SER A 81 12.57 -5.84 12.99
N MET A 82 11.35 -6.37 13.03
CA MET A 82 10.73 -6.95 14.22
C MET A 82 11.52 -8.15 14.77
N ALA A 83 11.99 -9.02 13.87
CA ALA A 83 12.85 -10.14 14.26
C ALA A 83 14.21 -9.67 14.83
N LYS A 84 14.84 -8.65 14.22
CA LYS A 84 16.07 -8.06 14.75
C LYS A 84 15.83 -7.38 16.10
N TYR A 85 14.78 -6.59 16.23
CA TYR A 85 14.40 -5.93 17.49
C TYR A 85 14.23 -6.94 18.61
N SER A 86 13.55 -8.06 18.35
CA SER A 86 13.36 -9.12 19.34
C SER A 86 14.68 -9.69 19.86
N LYS A 87 15.66 -9.92 18.97
CA LYS A 87 17.01 -10.37 19.34
C LYS A 87 17.75 -9.32 20.17
N VAL A 88 17.81 -8.08 19.69
CA VAL A 88 18.48 -6.97 20.40
C VAL A 88 17.84 -6.73 21.76
N ASN A 89 16.51 -6.78 21.86
CA ASN A 89 15.79 -6.65 23.12
C ASN A 89 16.24 -7.74 24.12
N ALA A 90 16.27 -9.01 23.71
CA ALA A 90 16.72 -10.11 24.55
C ALA A 90 18.17 -9.94 25.02
N MET A 91 19.06 -9.46 24.15
CA MET A 91 20.45 -9.13 24.48
C MET A 91 20.53 -8.03 25.55
N THR A 92 19.72 -6.97 25.42
CA THR A 92 19.74 -5.83 26.35
C THR A 92 19.12 -6.11 27.71
N THR A 93 18.21 -7.08 27.80
CA THR A 93 17.53 -7.48 29.05
C THR A 93 18.18 -8.68 29.72
N GLY A 94 19.29 -9.17 29.17
CA GLY A 94 20.04 -10.31 29.71
C GLY A 94 20.80 -9.99 31.00
N LYS A 95 21.56 -10.97 31.49
CA LYS A 95 22.38 -10.81 32.72
C LYS A 95 23.61 -9.92 32.53
N ARG A 96 24.05 -9.68 31.29
CA ARG A 96 25.19 -8.79 30.99
C ARG A 96 24.73 -7.34 30.96
N ARG A 97 25.64 -6.42 31.27
CA ARG A 97 25.39 -5.00 31.06
C ARG A 97 25.36 -4.73 29.55
N PRO A 98 24.27 -4.15 29.00
CA PRO A 98 24.21 -3.80 27.58
C PRO A 98 25.18 -2.68 27.23
N THR A 99 25.63 -2.67 25.98
CA THR A 99 26.43 -1.56 25.44
C THR A 99 25.54 -0.38 25.07
N GLU A 100 26.11 0.82 24.94
CA GLU A 100 25.37 2.00 24.52
C GLU A 100 24.78 1.82 23.10
N ASP A 101 25.55 1.20 22.19
CA ASP A 101 25.13 0.94 20.82
C ASP A 101 23.93 -0.01 20.75
N GLU A 102 23.88 -1.05 21.61
CA GLU A 102 22.74 -1.97 21.68
C GLU A 102 21.47 -1.28 22.18
N VAL A 103 21.59 -0.43 23.20
CA VAL A 103 20.46 0.33 23.74
C VAL A 103 19.94 1.32 22.69
N LYS A 104 20.85 2.03 22.02
CA LYS A 104 20.50 3.00 20.97
C LYS A 104 19.87 2.33 19.76
N LEU A 105 20.42 1.18 19.33
CA LEU A 105 19.85 0.39 18.23
C LEU A 105 18.45 -0.10 18.59
N LYS A 106 18.25 -0.67 19.79
CA LYS A 106 16.95 -1.11 20.27
C LYS A 106 15.90 -0.01 20.18
N GLN A 107 16.21 1.17 20.72
CA GLN A 107 15.30 2.30 20.69
C GLN A 107 15.01 2.74 19.26
N THR A 108 16.05 2.86 18.43
CA THR A 108 15.90 3.30 17.03
C THR A 108 15.07 2.30 16.22
N LEU A 109 15.27 0.98 16.39
CA LEU A 109 14.44 -0.04 15.75
C LEU A 109 12.98 0.10 16.18
N MET A 110 12.72 0.22 17.49
CA MET A 110 11.37 0.38 18.03
C MET A 110 10.67 1.61 17.44
N ASP A 111 11.33 2.77 17.40
CA ASP A 111 10.75 4.01 16.88
C ASP A 111 10.36 3.88 15.39
N TYR A 112 11.20 3.22 14.59
CA TYR A 112 10.94 3.02 13.17
C TYR A 112 9.90 1.93 12.89
N ILE A 113 9.82 0.90 13.73
CA ILE A 113 8.76 -0.12 13.73
C ILE A 113 7.40 0.54 13.99
N LEU A 114 7.29 1.32 15.08
CA LEU A 114 6.06 2.06 15.43
C LEU A 114 5.66 3.04 14.32
N LYS A 115 6.66 3.68 13.69
CA LYS A 115 6.41 4.55 12.54
C LYS A 115 5.83 3.78 11.35
N ALA A 116 6.32 2.57 11.07
CA ALA A 116 5.78 1.71 10.00
C ALA A 116 4.33 1.31 10.29
N GLU A 117 4.06 0.84 11.52
CA GLU A 117 2.71 0.47 11.98
C GLU A 117 1.73 1.63 11.82
N GLY A 118 2.10 2.84 12.27
CA GLY A 118 1.25 4.01 12.11
C GLY A 118 0.94 4.38 10.65
N ILE A 119 1.84 4.09 9.70
CA ILE A 119 1.55 4.29 8.28
C ILE A 119 0.63 3.18 7.75
N PHE A 120 0.83 1.93 8.17
CA PHE A 120 -0.05 0.81 7.80
C PHE A 120 -1.49 1.05 8.27
N GLU A 121 -1.69 1.47 9.52
CA GLU A 121 -3.01 1.80 10.06
C GLU A 121 -3.69 2.91 9.25
N ARG A 122 -2.95 3.98 8.93
CA ARG A 122 -3.49 5.05 8.08
C ARG A 122 -3.89 4.53 6.71
N ASN A 123 -3.08 3.68 6.09
CA ASN A 123 -3.41 3.12 4.80
C ASN A 123 -4.59 2.15 4.85
N ASP A 124 -4.75 1.35 5.90
CA ASP A 124 -5.93 0.49 6.08
C ASP A 124 -7.23 1.29 6.09
N LEU A 125 -7.26 2.42 6.79
CA LEU A 125 -8.41 3.34 6.81
C LEU A 125 -8.69 3.96 5.42
N VAL A 126 -7.63 4.28 4.68
CA VAL A 126 -7.73 4.83 3.32
C VAL A 126 -8.24 3.76 2.35
N ASP A 127 -7.73 2.54 2.42
CA ASP A 127 -8.12 1.40 1.59
C ASP A 127 -9.60 1.07 1.82
N GLU A 128 -10.03 0.97 3.07
CA GLU A 128 -11.43 0.72 3.42
C GLU A 128 -12.35 1.83 2.88
N SER A 129 -11.98 3.08 3.09
CA SER A 129 -12.77 4.23 2.63
C SER A 129 -12.86 4.27 1.10
N LEU A 130 -11.74 4.04 0.40
CA LEU A 130 -11.71 4.06 -1.06
C LEU A 130 -12.56 2.95 -1.65
N ILE A 131 -12.43 1.73 -1.13
CA ILE A 131 -13.24 0.58 -1.55
C ILE A 131 -14.73 0.87 -1.34
N LYS A 132 -15.10 1.48 -0.21
CA LYS A 132 -16.47 1.84 0.10
C LYS A 132 -17.06 2.86 -0.87
N GLU A 133 -16.31 3.92 -1.22
CA GLU A 133 -16.81 4.92 -2.18
C GLU A 133 -16.87 4.36 -3.62
N LEU A 134 -15.92 3.49 -4.00
CA LEU A 134 -15.98 2.76 -5.28
C LEU A 134 -17.16 1.79 -5.32
N ASN A 135 -17.42 1.06 -4.24
CA ASN A 135 -18.58 0.16 -4.13
C ASN A 135 -19.90 0.93 -4.34
N ARG A 136 -20.09 2.05 -3.64
CA ARG A 136 -21.26 2.93 -3.81
C ARG A 136 -21.40 3.46 -5.24
N PHE A 137 -20.28 3.79 -5.88
CA PHE A 137 -20.29 4.21 -7.28
C PHE A 137 -20.82 3.10 -8.18
N PHE A 138 -20.33 1.86 -8.02
CA PHE A 138 -20.82 0.73 -8.80
C PHE A 138 -22.30 0.42 -8.53
N GLU A 139 -22.78 0.55 -7.28
CA GLU A 139 -24.19 0.41 -6.93
C GLU A 139 -25.08 1.48 -7.60
N SER A 140 -24.51 2.66 -7.89
CA SER A 140 -25.23 3.77 -8.53
C SER A 140 -25.26 3.71 -10.06
N LEU A 141 -24.56 2.74 -10.69
CA LEU A 141 -24.57 2.59 -12.14
C LEU A 141 -25.95 2.10 -12.63
N ASP A 142 -26.49 2.78 -13.63
CA ASP A 142 -27.77 2.41 -14.22
C ASP A 142 -27.71 1.07 -14.96
N SER A 143 -28.88 0.45 -15.17
CA SER A 143 -28.98 -0.87 -15.82
C SER A 143 -28.40 -0.93 -17.26
N ALA A 144 -28.27 0.21 -17.93
CA ALA A 144 -27.64 0.36 -19.25
C ALA A 144 -26.10 0.50 -19.18
N GLU A 145 -25.56 0.88 -18.02
CA GLU A 145 -24.12 0.98 -17.72
C GLU A 145 -23.58 -0.26 -17.00
N LYS A 146 -24.36 -1.36 -17.01
CA LYS A 146 -23.98 -2.61 -16.33
C LYS A 146 -22.53 -2.96 -16.61
N LEU A 147 -21.78 -3.09 -15.53
CA LEU A 147 -20.37 -3.40 -15.53
C LEU A 147 -20.09 -4.61 -16.44
N SER A 148 -19.18 -4.46 -17.40
CA SER A 148 -18.78 -5.53 -18.33
C SER A 148 -17.30 -5.40 -18.70
N GLU A 149 -16.72 -6.47 -19.23
CA GLU A 149 -15.35 -6.42 -19.75
C GLU A 149 -15.20 -5.41 -20.91
N ALA A 150 -16.28 -5.13 -21.64
CA ALA A 150 -16.27 -4.24 -22.79
C ALA A 150 -16.21 -2.75 -22.42
N ASN A 151 -16.82 -2.35 -21.29
CA ASN A 151 -16.93 -0.94 -20.87
C ASN A 151 -15.98 -0.56 -19.73
N ILE A 152 -15.25 -1.50 -19.13
CA ILE A 152 -14.43 -1.25 -17.94
C ILE A 152 -13.32 -0.21 -18.14
N PHE A 153 -12.74 -0.12 -19.34
CA PHE A 153 -11.68 0.85 -19.66
C PHE A 153 -12.23 2.25 -20.00
N SER A 154 -13.53 2.34 -20.26
CA SER A 154 -14.23 3.61 -20.51
C SER A 154 -15.05 4.05 -19.31
N LEU A 155 -14.89 3.40 -18.16
CA LEU A 155 -15.68 3.67 -16.96
C LEU A 155 -15.08 4.86 -16.20
N TYR A 156 -15.69 6.02 -16.41
CA TYR A 156 -15.33 7.25 -15.70
C TYR A 156 -16.08 7.37 -14.39
N ILE A 157 -15.39 7.85 -13.36
CA ILE A 157 -15.98 8.10 -12.06
C ILE A 157 -16.87 9.35 -12.14
N SER A 158 -18.08 9.26 -11.59
CA SER A 158 -18.99 10.40 -11.54
C SER A 158 -18.35 11.60 -10.81
N PRO A 159 -18.62 12.86 -11.18
CA PRO A 159 -18.04 14.02 -10.50
C PRO A 159 -18.29 14.04 -8.98
N LYS A 160 -19.48 13.59 -8.57
CA LYS A 160 -19.85 13.45 -7.16
C LYS A 160 -18.95 12.45 -6.43
N THR A 161 -18.75 11.27 -7.01
CA THR A 161 -17.86 10.25 -6.43
C THR A 161 -16.40 10.71 -6.47
N ALA A 162 -15.97 11.37 -7.55
CA ALA A 162 -14.62 11.86 -7.70
C ALA A 162 -14.24 12.84 -6.57
N GLY A 163 -15.14 13.76 -6.20
CA GLY A 163 -14.94 14.67 -5.06
C GLY A 163 -14.79 13.97 -3.70
N LEU A 164 -15.29 12.74 -3.56
CA LEU A 164 -15.11 11.91 -2.36
C LEU A 164 -13.82 11.07 -2.43
N ILE A 165 -13.44 10.63 -3.62
CA ILE A 165 -12.29 9.76 -3.85
C ILE A 165 -10.97 10.54 -3.86
N TYR A 166 -10.90 11.74 -4.44
CA TYR A 166 -9.65 12.49 -4.57
C TYR A 166 -8.89 12.70 -3.24
N PRO A 167 -9.56 13.12 -2.14
CA PRO A 167 -8.87 13.22 -0.84
C PRO A 167 -8.32 11.88 -0.33
N LEU A 168 -8.94 10.76 -0.69
CA LEU A 168 -8.47 9.42 -0.33
C LEU A 168 -7.25 9.03 -1.18
N LEU A 169 -7.25 9.37 -2.47
CA LEU A 169 -6.11 9.16 -3.36
C LEU A 169 -4.89 9.98 -2.91
N ASP A 170 -5.10 11.20 -2.41
CA ASP A 170 -4.01 12.01 -1.85
C ASP A 170 -3.41 11.38 -0.60
N LYS A 171 -4.25 10.94 0.35
CA LYS A 171 -3.77 10.22 1.55
C LYS A 171 -3.06 8.91 1.20
N MET A 172 -3.56 8.19 0.19
CA MET A 172 -2.90 6.98 -0.33
C MET A 172 -1.53 7.31 -0.91
N ARG A 173 -1.39 8.47 -1.57
CA ARG A 173 -0.11 8.95 -2.11
C ARG A 173 0.87 9.27 -1.00
N ASP A 174 0.41 9.91 0.07
CA ASP A 174 1.25 10.22 1.22
C ASP A 174 1.81 8.93 1.82
N CYS A 175 0.95 7.92 2.02
CA CYS A 175 1.38 6.60 2.48
C CYS A 175 2.39 5.97 1.52
N TYR A 176 2.14 5.98 0.21
CA TYR A 176 3.06 5.48 -0.81
C TYR A 176 4.44 6.14 -0.73
N GLN A 177 4.49 7.48 -0.59
CA GLN A 177 5.75 8.21 -0.49
C GLN A 177 6.48 7.92 0.81
N GLU A 178 5.76 7.79 1.91
CA GLU A 178 6.32 7.44 3.20
C GLU A 178 6.89 6.02 3.20
N TYR A 179 6.21 5.05 2.57
CA TYR A 179 6.75 3.71 2.38
C TYR A 179 8.09 3.72 1.66
N GLY A 180 8.18 4.46 0.54
CA GLY A 180 9.41 4.60 -0.24
C GLY A 180 10.57 5.24 0.54
N LYS A 181 10.27 6.13 1.50
CA LYS A 181 11.28 6.75 2.39
C LYS A 181 11.67 5.84 3.55
N LEU A 182 10.71 5.12 4.13
CA LEU A 182 10.94 4.31 5.32
C LEU A 182 11.68 3.01 5.02
N GLN A 183 11.34 2.37 3.90
CA GLN A 183 11.92 1.09 3.50
C GLN A 183 13.47 1.09 3.46
N PRO A 184 14.16 2.02 2.76
CA PRO A 184 15.61 2.02 2.74
C PRO A 184 16.23 2.28 4.13
N THR A 185 15.57 3.08 4.97
CA THR A 185 16.05 3.34 6.33
C THR A 185 15.95 2.09 7.20
N LEU A 186 14.82 1.37 7.17
CA LEU A 186 14.69 0.10 7.90
C LEU A 186 15.69 -0.95 7.38
N LYS A 187 15.87 -1.08 6.05
CA LYS A 187 16.90 -1.97 5.49
C LYS A 187 18.30 -1.64 6.01
N ARG A 188 18.63 -0.36 6.17
CA ARG A 188 19.91 0.07 6.74
C ARG A 188 20.02 -0.28 8.22
N LEU A 189 18.95 -0.06 8.99
CA LEU A 189 18.90 -0.43 10.41
C LEU A 189 19.04 -1.94 10.61
N ASN A 190 18.43 -2.77 9.75
CA ASN A 190 18.59 -4.23 9.79
C ASN A 190 20.04 -4.65 9.61
N ARG A 191 20.77 -4.05 8.66
CA ARG A 191 22.21 -4.32 8.47
C ARG A 191 23.04 -3.90 9.68
N ILE A 192 22.75 -2.75 10.27
CA ILE A 192 23.43 -2.30 11.50
C ILE A 192 23.15 -3.27 12.65
N ALA A 193 21.90 -3.74 12.75
CA ALA A 193 21.52 -4.72 13.74
C ALA A 193 22.26 -6.04 13.57
N ASP A 194 22.45 -6.51 12.34
CA ASP A 194 23.24 -7.72 12.07
C ASP A 194 24.66 -7.61 12.60
N PHE A 195 25.36 -6.49 12.33
CA PHE A 195 26.71 -6.28 12.85
C PHE A 195 26.76 -6.30 14.38
N ILE A 196 25.81 -5.64 15.06
CA ILE A 196 25.78 -5.58 16.52
C ILE A 196 25.41 -6.94 17.14
N ILE A 197 24.49 -7.69 16.51
CA ILE A 197 24.11 -9.03 16.96
C ILE A 197 25.28 -10.01 16.81
N GLU A 198 26.01 -9.94 15.69
CA GLU A 198 27.20 -10.76 15.45
C GLU A 198 28.30 -10.48 16.47
N ASP A 199 28.64 -9.21 16.70
CA ASP A 199 29.68 -8.80 17.65
C ASP A 199 29.39 -9.29 19.09
N ALA A 200 28.13 -9.25 19.52
CA ALA A 200 27.74 -9.74 20.85
C ALA A 200 27.69 -11.27 20.99
N GLY A 201 27.70 -11.99 19.87
CA GLY A 201 27.76 -13.47 19.83
C GLY A 201 29.18 -14.04 19.84
N THR A 202 30.19 -13.20 19.57
CA THR A 202 31.62 -13.47 19.71
C THR A 202 32.13 -13.23 21.13
#